data_AF-A0A7V9N535-F1
#
_entry.id   AF-A0A7V9N535-F1
#
_cell.length_a   1.000
_cell.length_b   1.000
_cell.length_c   1.000
_cell.angle_alpha   90.00
_cell.angle_beta   90.00
_cell.angle_gamma   90.00
#
_symmetry.space_group_name_H-M   'P 1'
#
loop_
_entity.id
_entity.type
_entity.pdbx_description
1 polymer ?
#
loop_
_entity_poly.entity_id
_entity_poly.type
_entity_poly.pdbx_seq_one_letter_code
_entity_poly.pdbx_strand_id
1 'polypeptide(L)'
;MTESTRDERFWTPDNSDGSGWADVDWVSAAHGSRYHYRHVGSVAEERSRLPRFYRVVTRLESAALHPHENSYYVASERLADFLAEISIAAGAEVIWHVEPCLDPPPESRAGKR
;
A
#
# COMPACT_ATOMS: atom_id res chain seq x y z
N MET A 1 21.65 -27.35 -9.02
CA MET A 1 21.51 -27.06 -7.58
C MET A 1 20.83 -25.72 -7.49
N THR A 2 19.63 -25.72 -6.95
CA THR A 2 18.59 -24.69 -7.05
C THR A 2 18.93 -23.47 -6.20
N GLU A 3 18.85 -22.30 -6.83
CA GLU A 3 18.91 -20.98 -6.23
C GLU A 3 17.57 -20.65 -5.55
N SER A 4 17.24 -21.39 -4.50
CA SER A 4 16.25 -21.00 -3.48
C SER A 4 17.06 -20.72 -2.22
N THR A 5 16.80 -19.60 -1.53
CA THR A 5 17.02 -19.45 -0.07
C THR A 5 16.88 -18.02 0.46
N ARG A 6 16.54 -17.00 -0.35
CA ARG A 6 16.23 -15.66 0.21
C ARG A 6 14.77 -15.21 0.10
N ASP A 7 14.01 -15.62 -0.92
CA ASP A 7 12.61 -15.20 -1.10
C ASP A 7 11.59 -16.00 -0.27
N GLU A 8 11.87 -17.26 0.05
CA GLU A 8 10.90 -18.14 0.73
C GLU A 8 10.80 -17.93 2.24
N ARG A 9 11.76 -17.22 2.86
CA ARG A 9 11.83 -17.07 4.33
C ARG A 9 10.74 -16.16 4.92
N PHE A 10 10.05 -15.39 4.09
CA PHE A 10 8.91 -14.57 4.48
C PHE A 10 7.56 -15.20 4.09
N TRP A 11 7.59 -16.42 3.53
CA TRP A 11 6.40 -17.15 3.14
C TRP A 11 5.92 -18.02 4.31
N THR A 12 5.01 -17.48 5.13
CA THR A 12 4.24 -18.31 6.07
C THR A 12 3.02 -18.81 5.32
N PRO A 13 2.78 -20.13 5.22
CA PRO A 13 1.59 -20.64 4.57
C PRO A 13 0.33 -20.09 5.23
N ASP A 14 -0.66 -19.84 4.39
CA ASP A 14 -2.04 -19.51 4.76
C ASP A 14 -2.60 -20.46 5.83
N ASN A 15 -3.72 -20.08 6.47
CA ASN A 15 -4.41 -20.88 7.48
C ASN A 15 -4.41 -22.38 7.12
N SER A 16 -4.27 -23.23 8.13
CA SER A 16 -4.20 -24.70 7.98
C SER A 16 -5.43 -25.33 7.33
N ASP A 17 -6.51 -24.56 7.12
CA ASP A 17 -7.73 -24.96 6.41
C ASP A 17 -7.61 -24.89 4.88
N GLY A 18 -6.50 -24.37 4.35
CA GLY A 18 -6.26 -24.26 2.91
C GLY A 18 -7.04 -23.14 2.22
N SER A 19 -7.64 -22.21 2.98
CA SER A 19 -8.46 -21.12 2.45
C SER A 19 -7.67 -20.02 1.74
N GLY A 20 -6.35 -19.94 1.94
CA GLY A 20 -5.54 -18.84 1.45
C GLY A 20 -5.65 -17.57 2.30
N TRP A 21 -6.45 -17.59 3.37
CA TRP A 21 -6.57 -16.49 4.31
C TRP A 21 -5.76 -16.80 5.55
N ALA A 22 -5.27 -15.78 6.23
CA ALA A 22 -4.66 -15.88 7.54
C ALA A 22 -5.26 -14.81 8.44
N ASP A 23 -5.50 -15.19 9.69
CA ASP A 23 -5.92 -14.24 10.71
C ASP A 23 -4.77 -13.30 11.00
N VAL A 24 -5.08 -12.01 11.05
CA VAL A 24 -4.13 -11.04 11.57
C VAL A 24 -4.42 -10.84 13.04
N ASP A 25 -3.59 -11.44 13.89
CA ASP A 25 -3.61 -11.13 15.32
C ASP A 25 -2.86 -9.82 15.61
N TRP A 26 -3.37 -8.73 15.03
CA TRP A 26 -3.11 -7.41 15.57
C TRP A 26 -4.08 -7.23 16.74
N VAL A 27 -3.76 -7.67 17.96
CA VAL A 27 -4.53 -7.31 19.18
C VAL A 27 -4.76 -5.75 19.30
N SER A 28 -4.14 -4.94 18.42
CA SER A 28 -3.97 -3.49 18.46
C SER A 28 -4.35 -2.69 17.19
N ALA A 29 -5.02 -3.22 16.16
CA ALA A 29 -5.29 -2.46 14.90
C ALA A 29 -6.35 -1.33 14.99
N ALA A 30 -6.59 -0.79 16.20
CA ALA A 30 -7.59 0.20 16.60
C ALA A 30 -9.01 -0.39 16.82
N HIS A 31 -9.45 -0.45 18.08
CA HIS A 31 -10.84 -0.74 18.51
C HIS A 31 -11.38 -2.19 18.48
N GLY A 32 -10.53 -3.22 18.62
CA GLY A 32 -11.02 -4.57 18.97
C GLY A 32 -11.64 -5.37 17.81
N SER A 33 -11.41 -4.97 16.56
CA SER A 33 -11.81 -5.71 15.36
C SER A 33 -10.78 -6.78 15.00
N ARG A 34 -11.23 -7.93 14.48
CA ARG A 34 -10.38 -8.97 13.85
C ARG A 34 -10.25 -8.71 12.36
N TYR A 35 -9.04 -8.80 11.84
CA TYR A 35 -8.73 -8.61 10.42
C TYR A 35 -8.19 -9.91 9.83
N HIS A 36 -8.43 -10.12 8.53
CA HIS A 36 -7.91 -11.27 7.79
C HIS A 36 -7.11 -10.73 6.61
N TYR A 37 -6.01 -11.38 6.28
CA TYR A 37 -5.23 -11.07 5.09
C TYR A 37 -5.08 -12.31 4.23
N ARG A 38 -4.84 -12.11 2.94
CA ARG A 38 -4.62 -13.18 1.99
C ARG A 38 -3.32 -12.91 1.25
N HIS A 39 -2.44 -13.90 1.23
CA HIS A 39 -1.28 -13.85 0.36
C HIS A 39 -1.73 -13.98 -1.09
N VAL A 40 -1.16 -13.16 -1.96
CA VAL A 40 -1.35 -13.24 -3.41
C VAL A 40 -0.29 -14.15 -4.03
N GLY A 41 -0.20 -14.21 -5.37
CA GLY A 41 0.76 -15.08 -6.08
C GLY A 41 2.22 -14.75 -5.77
N SER A 42 3.15 -15.37 -6.51
CA SER A 42 4.58 -15.12 -6.28
C SER A 42 4.93 -13.63 -6.49
N VAL A 43 6.00 -13.16 -5.84
CA VAL A 43 6.47 -11.76 -5.95
C VAL A 43 6.65 -11.34 -7.42
N ALA A 44 7.19 -12.22 -8.26
CA ALA A 44 7.41 -11.93 -9.68
C ALA A 44 6.09 -11.79 -10.46
N GLU A 45 5.14 -12.70 -10.25
CA GLU A 45 3.83 -12.65 -10.89
C GLU A 45 3.05 -11.40 -10.46
N GLU A 46 3.05 -11.07 -9.18
CA GLU A 46 2.29 -9.95 -8.66
C GLU A 46 2.88 -8.61 -9.10
N ARG A 47 4.23 -8.48 -9.09
CA ARG A 47 4.90 -7.29 -9.64
C ARG A 47 4.55 -7.03 -11.10
N SER A 48 4.36 -8.08 -11.91
CA SER A 48 3.99 -7.91 -13.32
C SER A 48 2.58 -7.34 -13.53
N ARG A 49 1.71 -7.48 -12.53
CA ARG A 49 0.31 -7.03 -12.56
C ARG A 49 0.13 -5.63 -11.99
N LEU A 50 1.13 -5.10 -11.30
CA LEU A 50 1.00 -3.79 -10.67
C LEU A 50 0.87 -2.68 -11.74
N PRO A 51 -0.03 -1.70 -11.51
CA PRO A 51 -0.03 -0.44 -12.25
C PRO A 51 1.36 0.20 -12.25
N ARG A 52 1.61 1.13 -13.17
CA ARG A 52 2.85 1.93 -13.15
C ARG A 52 2.80 3.09 -12.16
N PHE A 53 1.61 3.60 -11.90
CA PHE A 53 1.36 4.70 -10.99
C PHE A 53 0.13 4.43 -10.15
N TYR A 54 0.09 5.09 -9.00
CA TYR A 54 -1.06 5.15 -8.11
C TYR A 54 -1.42 6.61 -7.85
N ARG A 55 -2.70 6.88 -7.71
CA ARG A 55 -3.20 8.12 -7.14
C ARG A 55 -3.46 7.89 -5.65
N VAL A 56 -2.72 8.60 -4.81
CA VAL A 56 -2.94 8.63 -3.36
C VAL A 56 -3.75 9.90 -3.08
N VAL A 57 -4.94 9.72 -2.51
CA VAL A 57 -5.79 10.83 -2.09
C VAL A 57 -5.64 10.98 -0.58
N THR A 58 -5.22 12.16 -0.14
CA THR A 58 -5.29 12.55 1.27
C THR A 58 -6.43 13.53 1.48
N ARG A 59 -6.98 13.54 2.69
CA ARG A 59 -8.00 14.47 3.11
C ARG A 59 -7.50 15.24 4.32
N LEU A 60 -7.60 16.57 4.27
CA LEU A 60 -7.35 17.38 5.44
C LEU A 60 -8.59 17.35 6.34
N GLU A 61 -8.47 16.75 7.52
CA GLU A 61 -9.51 16.75 8.54
C GLU A 61 -9.12 17.71 9.67
N SER A 62 -9.56 18.97 9.55
CA SER A 62 -9.31 20.01 10.56
C SER A 62 -10.58 20.83 10.79
N ALA A 63 -10.89 21.12 12.05
CA ALA A 63 -11.99 22.02 12.42
C ALA A 63 -11.66 23.51 12.17
N ALA A 64 -10.39 23.84 11.95
CA ALA A 64 -9.90 25.20 11.75
C ALA A 64 -9.66 25.57 10.28
N LEU A 65 -9.66 24.58 9.38
CA LEU A 65 -9.37 24.75 7.95
C LEU A 65 -10.50 24.18 7.11
N HIS A 66 -10.67 24.70 5.89
CA HIS A 66 -11.63 24.14 4.97
C HIS A 66 -11.24 22.70 4.59
N PRO A 67 -12.14 21.73 4.74
CA PRO A 67 -11.89 20.37 4.29
C PRO A 67 -11.58 20.37 2.79
N HIS A 68 -10.48 19.75 2.41
CA HIS A 68 -10.11 19.56 1.01
C HIS A 68 -9.35 18.25 0.84
N GLU A 69 -9.30 17.80 -0.41
CA GLU A 69 -8.58 16.61 -0.83
C GLU A 69 -7.34 17.00 -1.61
N ASN A 70 -6.22 16.34 -1.34
CA ASN A 70 -5.00 16.46 -2.10
C ASN A 70 -4.76 15.15 -2.87
N SER A 71 -4.36 15.27 -4.13
CA SER A 71 -4.08 14.13 -5.00
C SER A 71 -2.60 14.07 -5.34
N TYR A 72 -1.96 12.97 -4.98
CA TYR A 72 -0.56 12.69 -5.29
C TYR A 72 -0.49 11.54 -6.30
N TYR A 73 0.32 11.69 -7.34
CA TYR A 73 0.53 10.67 -8.34
C TYR A 73 1.92 10.06 -8.14
N VAL A 74 1.95 8.83 -7.66
CA VAL A 74 3.16 8.18 -7.13
C VAL A 74 3.51 6.98 -8.02
N ALA A 75 4.75 6.90 -8.45
CA ALA A 75 5.25 5.75 -9.19
C ALA A 75 5.23 4.50 -8.29
N SER A 76 4.88 3.35 -8.85
CA SER A 76 4.63 2.12 -8.07
C SER A 76 5.82 1.67 -7.24
N GLU A 77 7.03 1.86 -7.73
CA GLU A 77 8.28 1.55 -7.03
C GLU A 77 8.54 2.45 -5.80
N ARG A 78 7.85 3.60 -5.70
CA ARG A 78 7.95 4.56 -4.59
C ARG A 78 6.73 4.55 -3.67
N LEU A 79 5.71 3.76 -3.99
CA LEU A 79 4.44 3.82 -3.28
C LEU A 79 4.60 3.49 -1.79
N ALA A 80 5.33 2.42 -1.46
CA ALA A 80 5.52 1.99 -0.08
C ALA A 80 6.21 3.08 0.76
N ASP A 81 7.28 3.67 0.23
CA ASP A 81 8.02 4.75 0.91
C ASP A 81 7.14 5.99 1.09
N PHE A 82 6.41 6.38 0.06
CA PHE A 82 5.50 7.53 0.13
C PHE A 82 4.39 7.34 1.17
N LEU A 83 3.75 6.15 1.21
CA LEU A 83 2.71 5.86 2.19
C LEU A 83 3.26 5.85 3.62
N ALA A 84 4.47 5.30 3.82
CA ALA A 84 5.13 5.34 5.12
C ALA A 84 5.44 6.78 5.55
N GLU A 85 5.96 7.60 4.65
CA GLU A 85 6.28 9.01 4.90
C GLU A 85 5.02 9.80 5.28
N ILE A 86 3.94 9.71 4.48
CA ILE A 86 2.67 10.36 4.78
C ILE A 86 2.10 9.89 6.11
N SER A 87 2.13 8.59 6.40
CA SER A 87 1.61 8.05 7.67
C SER A 87 2.32 8.62 8.90
N ILE A 88 3.57 9.06 8.76
CA ILE A 88 4.38 9.62 9.85
C ILE A 88 4.31 11.15 9.88
N ALA A 89 4.32 11.80 8.71
CA ALA A 89 4.57 13.24 8.58
C ALA A 89 3.33 14.09 8.29
N ALA A 90 2.22 13.50 7.84
CA ALA A 90 1.11 14.24 7.24
C ALA A 90 0.27 15.07 8.23
N GLY A 91 0.54 14.99 9.54
CA GLY A 91 -0.10 15.83 10.54
C GLY A 91 -1.62 15.66 10.58
N ALA A 92 -2.35 16.64 10.04
CA ALA A 92 -3.83 16.63 9.96
C ALA A 92 -4.36 16.07 8.63
N GLU A 93 -3.48 15.74 7.69
CA GLU A 93 -3.85 15.04 6.47
C GLU A 93 -3.86 13.53 6.73
N VAL A 94 -4.96 12.89 6.39
CA VAL A 94 -5.14 11.45 6.50
C VAL A 94 -5.20 10.83 5.11
N ILE A 95 -4.60 9.64 4.93
CA ILE A 95 -4.77 8.87 3.70
C ILE A 95 -6.24 8.46 3.61
N TRP A 96 -6.91 8.91 2.56
CA TRP A 96 -8.32 8.63 2.34
C TRP A 96 -8.49 7.36 1.49
N HIS A 97 -7.84 7.31 0.33
CA HIS A 97 -7.73 6.08 -0.45
C HIS A 97 -6.50 6.09 -1.38
N VAL A 98 -6.14 4.91 -1.85
CA VAL A 98 -5.09 4.69 -2.85
C VAL A 98 -5.71 3.91 -4.01
N GLU A 99 -5.55 4.39 -5.23
CA GLU A 99 -6.12 3.77 -6.42
C GLU A 99 -5.10 3.66 -7.57
N PRO A 100 -5.18 2.60 -8.41
CA PRO A 100 -4.41 2.53 -9.66
C PRO A 100 -4.60 3.76 -10.55
N CYS A 101 -3.51 4.28 -11.12
CA CYS A 101 -3.57 5.39 -12.07
C CYS A 101 -2.89 4.99 -13.38
N LEU A 102 -3.68 4.77 -14.43
CA LEU A 102 -3.18 4.39 -15.76
C LEU A 102 -2.64 5.59 -16.54
N ASP A 103 -3.24 6.76 -16.35
CA ASP A 103 -2.85 8.00 -17.04
C ASP A 103 -2.56 9.12 -16.03
N PRO A 104 -1.37 9.14 -15.42
CA PRO A 104 -0.99 10.20 -14.49
C PRO A 104 -0.70 11.49 -15.26
N PRO A 105 -0.90 12.67 -14.63
CA PRO A 105 -0.55 13.96 -15.21
C PRO A 105 0.90 13.99 -15.73
N PRO A 106 1.18 14.67 -16.85
CA PRO A 106 2.52 14.70 -17.44
C PRO A 106 3.63 15.11 -16.46
N GLU A 107 3.34 16.03 -15.55
CA GLU A 107 4.26 16.54 -14.52
C GLU A 107 4.71 15.43 -13.55
N SER A 108 3.86 14.43 -13.32
CA SER A 108 4.15 13.28 -12.45
C SER A 108 5.21 12.35 -13.06
N ARG A 109 5.45 12.45 -14.38
CA ARG A 109 6.46 11.68 -15.11
C ARG A 109 7.84 12.35 -15.08
N ALA A 110 7.92 13.59 -14.62
CA ALA A 110 9.14 14.38 -14.59
C ALA A 110 9.93 14.11 -13.29
N GLY A 111 10.70 13.03 -13.27
CA GLY A 111 11.49 12.62 -12.10
C GLY A 111 12.71 11.77 -12.46
N LYS A 112 13.64 12.31 -13.25
CA LYS A 112 15.05 11.90 -13.20
C LYS A 112 15.90 13.15 -13.00
N ARG A 113 16.42 13.32 -11.80
CA ARG A 113 17.72 13.95 -11.58
C ARG A 113 18.65 12.88 -11.05
#